data_AF-A0A7C4U334-F1
#
_entry.id   AF-A0A7C4U334-F1
#
_cell.length_a   1.000
_cell.length_b   1.000
_cell.length_c   1.000
_cell.angle_alpha   90.00
_cell.angle_beta   90.00
_cell.angle_gamma   90.00
#
_symmetry.space_group_name_H-M   'P 1'
#
loop_
_entity.id
_entity.type
_entity.pdbx_description
1 polymer ?
#
loop_
_entity_poly.entity_id
_entity_poly.type
_entity_poly.pdbx_seq_one_letter_code
_entity_poly.pdbx_strand_id
1 'polypeptide(L)' 'MKAKEIEKKFDEGKNISKYLDLSKARRPKQEQKRVNVDFPLWMIHLLDKEAKRLGVPRQSIIKLWISERLEKAF' A
#
# COMPACT_ATOMS: atom_id res chain seq x y z
N MET A 1 34.06 0.47 -5.79
CA MET A 1 33.78 -0.67 -6.70
C MET A 1 33.36 -0.10 -8.04
N LYS A 2 33.78 -0.68 -9.17
CA LYS A 2 33.38 -0.15 -10.49
C LYS A 2 31.94 -0.59 -10.81
N ALA A 3 31.21 0.22 -11.57
CA ALA A 3 29.81 -0.07 -11.93
C ALA A 3 29.62 -1.47 -12.54
N LYS A 4 30.53 -1.88 -13.44
CA LYS A 4 30.53 -3.21 -14.09
C LYS A 4 30.58 -4.38 -13.11
N GLU A 5 31.22 -4.21 -11.94
CA GLU A 5 31.32 -5.28 -10.93
C GLU A 5 30.05 -5.38 -10.08
N ILE A 6 29.34 -4.26 -9.88
CA ILE A 6 28.05 -4.22 -9.19
C ILE A 6 26.99 -4.86 -10.08
N GLU A 7 26.99 -4.51 -11.37
CA GLU A 7 26.08 -5.07 -12.39
C GLU A 7 26.23 -6.59 -12.48
N LYS A 8 27.46 -7.10 -12.65
CA LYS A 8 27.72 -8.55 -12.66
C LYS A 8 27.22 -9.26 -11.39
N LYS A 9 27.43 -8.65 -10.21
CA LYS A 9 26.95 -9.22 -8.95
C LYS A 9 25.43 -9.22 -8.85
N PHE A 10 24.77 -8.18 -9.37
CA PHE A 10 23.32 -8.09 -9.41
C PHE A 10 22.73 -9.19 -10.32
N ASP A 11 23.28 -9.36 -11.52
CA ASP A 11 22.83 -10.38 -12.48
C ASP A 11 23.05 -11.82 -11.97
N GLU A 12 24.12 -12.03 -11.19
CA GLU A 12 24.39 -13.30 -10.50
C GLU A 12 23.49 -13.53 -9.27
N GLY A 13 22.52 -12.64 -8.98
CA GLY A 13 21.62 -12.73 -7.84
C GLY A 13 22.31 -12.52 -6.48
N LYS A 14 23.53 -11.97 -6.47
CA LYS A 14 24.29 -11.70 -5.23
C LYS A 14 23.80 -10.42 -4.57
N ASN A 15 23.87 -10.40 -3.23
CA ASN A 15 23.52 -9.21 -2.46
C ASN A 15 24.51 -8.05 -2.73
N ILE A 16 24.00 -6.95 -3.27
CA ILE A 16 24.74 -5.70 -3.53
C ILE A 16 24.39 -4.57 -2.55
N SER A 17 23.53 -4.81 -1.55
CA SER A 17 22.96 -3.78 -0.67
C SER A 17 24.01 -2.93 0.03
N LYS A 18 25.18 -3.49 0.34
CA LYS A 18 26.32 -2.77 0.96
C LYS A 18 26.97 -1.71 0.07
N TYR A 19 26.62 -1.69 -1.22
CA TYR A 19 27.13 -0.73 -2.21
C TYR A 19 26.06 0.29 -2.63
N LEU A 20 24.83 0.16 -2.13
CA LEU A 20 23.71 1.06 -2.42
C LEU A 20 23.58 2.07 -1.28
N ASP A 21 23.49 3.36 -1.60
CA ASP A 21 23.04 4.38 -0.66
C ASP A 21 21.51 4.33 -0.56
N LEU A 22 21.01 3.74 0.53
CA LEU A 22 19.59 3.59 0.79
C LEU A 22 19.00 4.77 1.58
N SER A 23 19.76 5.83 1.86
CA SER A 23 19.29 6.98 2.64
C SER A 23 18.04 7.65 2.05
N LYS A 24 17.86 7.56 0.72
CA LYS A 24 16.70 8.06 -0.02
C LYS A 24 15.79 6.96 -0.57
N ALA A 25 16.01 5.70 -0.20
CA ALA A 25 15.17 4.61 -0.67
C ALA A 25 13.73 4.80 -0.14
N ARG A 26 12.77 4.81 -1.06
CA ARG A 26 11.34 4.92 -0.73
C ARG A 26 10.58 3.75 -1.32
N ARG A 27 9.45 3.44 -0.69
CA ARG A 27 8.47 2.47 -1.18
C ARG A 27 7.20 3.25 -1.53
N PRO A 28 7.08 3.83 -2.73
CA PRO A 28 5.98 4.74 -3.08
C PRO A 28 4.60 4.13 -2.84
N LYS A 29 4.45 2.82 -3.09
CA LYS A 29 3.20 2.07 -2.85
C LYS A 29 2.87 1.84 -1.35
N GLN A 30 3.75 2.24 -0.43
CA GLN A 30 3.55 2.14 1.02
C GLN A 30 3.37 3.52 1.68
N GLU A 31 3.42 4.62 0.92
CA GLU A 31 3.16 5.94 1.45
C GLU A 31 1.66 6.08 1.79
N GLN A 32 1.36 6.37 3.05
CA GLN A 32 -0.02 6.55 3.51
C GLN A 32 -0.33 8.05 3.59
N LYS A 33 -1.41 8.48 2.93
CA LYS A 33 -1.95 9.84 3.04
C LYS A 33 -3.30 9.80 3.74
N ARG A 34 -3.48 10.62 4.78
CA ARG A 34 -4.77 10.78 5.46
C ARG A 34 -5.70 11.63 4.59
N VAL A 35 -6.94 11.17 4.42
CA VAL A 35 -8.01 11.87 3.70
C VAL A 35 -9.22 11.93 4.62
N ASN A 36 -9.83 13.11 4.74
CA ASN A 36 -11.07 13.31 5.49
C ASN A 36 -12.24 13.30 4.51
N VAL A 37 -13.29 12.55 4.82
CA VAL A 37 -14.51 12.43 4.00
C VAL A 37 -15.70 12.36 4.93
N ASP A 38 -16.72 13.18 4.65
CA ASP A 38 -17.99 13.13 5.35
C ASP A 38 -18.93 12.13 4.68
N PHE A 39 -19.65 11.37 5.50
CA PHE A 39 -20.64 10.38 5.05
C PHE A 39 -21.99 10.66 5.68
N PRO A 40 -23.11 10.46 4.94
CA PRO A 40 -24.43 10.48 5.54
C PRO A 40 -24.56 9.44 6.66
N LEU A 41 -25.33 9.76 7.71
CA LEU A 41 -25.52 8.88 8.88
C LEU A 41 -26.00 7.47 8.50
N TRP A 42 -26.94 7.38 7.54
CA TRP A 42 -27.45 6.08 7.07
C TRP A 42 -26.34 5.20 6.51
N MET A 43 -25.35 5.79 5.82
CA MET A 43 -24.25 5.05 5.23
C MET A 43 -23.28 4.56 6.30
N ILE A 44 -23.00 5.40 7.31
CA ILE A 44 -22.17 5.01 8.46
C ILE A 44 -22.78 3.82 9.19
N HIS A 45 -24.10 3.83 9.44
CA HIS A 45 -24.78 2.72 10.10
C HIS A 45 -24.69 1.41 9.30
N LEU A 46 -24.82 1.46 7.98
CA LEU A 46 -24.65 0.29 7.12
C LEU A 46 -23.21 -0.23 7.11
N LEU A 47 -22.22 0.68 7.04
CA LEU A 47 -20.81 0.34 7.12
C LEU A 47 -20.47 -0.33 8.47
N ASP A 48 -21.01 0.16 9.57
CA ASP A 48 -20.81 -0.42 10.90
C ASP A 48 -21.43 -1.79 11.05
N LYS A 49 -22.64 -1.98 10.52
CA LYS A 49 -23.30 -3.28 10.53
C LYS A 49 -22.46 -4.32 9.80
N GLU A 50 -21.91 -3.96 8.65
CA GLU A 50 -21.10 -4.86 7.85
C GLU A 50 -19.72 -5.12 8.46
N ALA A 51 -19.07 -4.07 8.97
CA ALA A 51 -17.83 -4.18 9.71
C ALA A 51 -17.96 -5.12 10.91
N LYS A 52 -19.06 -5.00 11.68
CA LYS A 52 -19.38 -5.90 12.80
C LYS A 52 -19.62 -7.33 12.35
N ARG A 53 -20.36 -7.53 11.24
CA ARG A 53 -20.64 -8.86 10.68
C ARG A 53 -19.35 -9.60 10.30
N LEU A 54 -18.37 -8.88 9.77
CA LEU A 54 -17.08 -9.42 9.35
C LEU A 54 -16.00 -9.40 10.46
N GLY A 55 -16.29 -8.79 11.62
CA GLY A 55 -15.34 -8.69 12.72
C GLY A 55 -14.13 -7.79 12.42
N VAL A 56 -14.30 -6.80 11.55
CA VAL A 56 -13.22 -5.88 11.11
C VAL A 56 -13.56 -4.42 11.41
N PRO A 57 -12.58 -3.51 11.49
CA PRO A 57 -12.84 -2.09 11.60
C PRO A 57 -13.55 -1.52 10.36
N ARG A 58 -14.40 -0.50 10.56
CA ARG A 58 -15.08 0.25 9.47
C ARG A 58 -14.13 0.68 8.35
N GLN A 59 -12.93 1.15 8.73
CA GLN A 59 -11.92 1.59 7.76
C GLN A 59 -11.46 0.47 6.81
N SER A 60 -11.44 -0.78 7.26
CA SER A 60 -11.05 -1.92 6.42
C SER A 60 -12.09 -2.18 5.33
N ILE A 61 -13.39 -2.09 5.66
CA ILE A 61 -14.49 -2.19 4.69
C ILE A 61 -14.39 -1.07 3.66
N ILE A 62 -14.19 0.17 4.12
CA ILE A 62 -14.06 1.33 3.22
C ILE A 62 -12.88 1.13 2.25
N LYS A 63 -11.72 0.71 2.76
CA LYS A 63 -10.53 0.45 1.92
C LYS A 63 -10.78 -0.65 0.90
N LEU A 64 -11.38 -1.76 1.31
CA LEU A 64 -11.64 -2.90 0.44
C LEU A 64 -12.58 -2.52 -0.70
N TRP A 65 -13.74 -1.93 -0.38
CA TRP A 65 -14.73 -1.58 -1.40
C TRP A 65 -14.21 -0.50 -2.36
N ILE A 66 -13.43 0.47 -1.88
CA ILE A 66 -12.79 1.45 -2.78
C ILE A 66 -11.79 0.74 -3.70
N SER A 67 -10.96 -0.17 -3.17
CA SER A 67 -10.01 -0.95 -3.98
C SER A 67 -10.72 -1.73 -5.08
N GLU A 68 -11.77 -2.49 -4.73
CA GLU A 68 -12.57 -3.28 -5.68
C GLU A 68 -13.22 -2.42 -6.77
N ARG A 69 -13.61 -1.18 -6.45
CA ARG A 69 -14.17 -0.24 -7.43
C ARG A 69 -13.10 0.35 -8.33
N LEU A 70 -11.93 0.68 -7.80
CA LEU A 70 -10.81 1.19 -8.59
C LEU A 70 -10.24 0.12 -9.52
N GLU A 71 -10.10 -1.12 -9.05
CA GLU A 71 -9.66 -2.26 -9.89
C GLU A 71 -10.60 -2.58 -11.05
N LYS A 72 -11.87 -2.18 -10.98
CA LYS A 72 -12.82 -2.32 -12.10
C LYS A 72 -12.82 -1.13 -13.04
N ALA A 73 -12.32 0.01 -12.59
CA ALA A 73 -12.29 1.24 -13.36
C ALA A 73 -11.03 1.34 -14.25
N PHE A 74 -10.01 0.55 -13.95
CA PHE A 74 -8.73 0.44 -14.67
C PHE A 74 -8.47 -1.00 -15.08
#